data_AF-A0A3D2NR76-F1
#
_entry.id   AF-A0A3D2NR76-F1
#
_cell.length_a   1.000
_cell.length_b   1.000
_cell.length_c   1.000
_cell.angle_alpha   90.00
_cell.angle_beta   90.00
_cell.angle_gamma   90.00
#
_symmetry.space_group_name_H-M   'P 1'
#
loop_
_entity.id
_entity.type
_entity.pdbx_description
1 polymer ?
#
loop_
_entity_poly.entity_id
_entity_poly.type
_entity_poly.pdbx_seq_one_letter_code
_entity_poly.pdbx_strand_id
1 'polypeptide(L)'
;MQNAGFEPVSLERYDIDMKIGKDPEEAMEFALAIGPAGEVIRLSGEAAKAKMDEIKSEVAKKLEPYKKDDGVWMPSSTWFVTGYRSYDSK
;
A
#
# COMPACT_ATOMS: atom_id res chain seq x y z
N MET A 1 17.89 8.12 4.73
CA MET A 1 18.32 9.40 4.14
C MET A 1 19.62 9.90 4.75
N GLN A 2 19.71 10.07 6.08
CA GLN A 2 20.96 10.47 6.77
C GLN A 2 22.13 9.50 6.52
N ASN A 3 21.94 8.19 6.70
CA ASN A 3 22.96 7.17 6.37
C ASN A 3 23.36 7.15 4.88
N ALA A 4 22.59 7.80 4.01
CA ALA A 4 22.89 7.96 2.59
C ALA A 4 23.50 9.35 2.27
N GLY A 5 23.82 10.16 3.29
CA GLY A 5 24.50 11.46 3.16
C GLY A 5 23.59 12.65 2.83
N PHE A 6 22.28 12.54 3.06
CA PHE A 6 21.33 13.65 2.86
C PHE A 6 20.99 14.31 4.19
N GLU A 7 21.28 15.61 4.32
CA GLU A 7 21.01 16.43 5.50
C GLU A 7 20.79 17.92 5.15
N PRO A 8 19.85 18.63 5.81
CA PRO A 8 18.86 18.10 6.76
C PRO A 8 17.80 17.24 6.05
N VAL A 9 17.15 16.32 6.79
CA VAL A 9 16.03 15.51 6.29
C VAL A 9 14.73 16.02 6.90
N SER A 10 13.72 16.29 6.06
CA SER A 10 12.35 16.58 6.50
C SER A 10 11.40 15.46 6.08
N LEU A 11 10.37 15.24 6.89
CA LEU A 11 9.31 14.27 6.67
C LEU A 11 7.97 14.99 6.79
N GLU A 12 7.20 15.02 5.71
CA GLU A 12 5.86 15.61 5.68
C GLU A 12 4.85 14.55 5.30
N ARG A 13 3.84 14.36 6.17
CA ARG A 13 2.76 13.41 5.94
C ARG A 13 1.58 14.12 5.30
N TYR A 14 1.06 13.52 4.24
CA TYR A 14 -0.16 13.97 3.56
C TYR A 14 -1.16 12.81 3.51
N ASP A 15 -2.26 12.96 4.26
CA ASP A 15 -3.33 11.98 4.32
C ASP A 15 -4.40 12.29 3.28
N ILE A 16 -4.71 11.30 2.45
CA ILE A 16 -5.76 11.38 1.43
C ILE A 16 -6.34 9.99 1.17
N ASP A 17 -7.65 9.92 0.96
CA ASP A 17 -8.28 8.70 0.47
C ASP A 17 -7.82 8.42 -0.96
N MET A 18 -7.49 7.17 -1.25
CA MET A 18 -7.10 6.72 -2.58
C MET A 18 -8.11 5.70 -3.12
N LYS A 19 -8.49 5.86 -4.38
CA LYS A 19 -9.28 4.87 -5.11
C LYS A 19 -8.40 3.69 -5.48
N ILE A 20 -8.77 2.49 -5.04
CA ILE A 20 -7.97 1.28 -5.21
C ILE A 20 -8.61 0.23 -6.13
N GLY A 21 -9.85 0.47 -6.55
CA GLY A 21 -10.58 -0.37 -7.49
C GLY A 21 -11.96 0.22 -7.79
N LYS A 22 -12.58 -0.23 -8.87
CA LYS A 22 -13.96 0.13 -9.25
C LYS A 22 -15.01 -0.62 -8.42
N ASP A 23 -14.65 -1.74 -7.84
CA ASP A 23 -15.49 -2.60 -7.01
C ASP A 23 -14.62 -3.37 -5.98
N PRO A 24 -15.24 -4.03 -4.97
CA PRO A 24 -14.51 -4.78 -3.96
C PRO A 24 -13.64 -5.93 -4.50
N GLU A 25 -13.96 -6.46 -5.67
CA GLU A 25 -13.23 -7.57 -6.29
C GLU A 25 -11.91 -7.05 -6.90
N GLU A 26 -11.97 -6.00 -7.70
CA GLU A 26 -10.78 -5.35 -8.27
C GLU A 26 -9.90 -4.72 -7.17
N ALA A 27 -10.52 -4.14 -6.14
CA ALA A 27 -9.80 -3.61 -4.98
C ALA A 27 -9.10 -4.71 -4.16
N MET A 28 -9.70 -5.91 -4.09
CA MET A 28 -9.07 -7.09 -3.47
C MET A 28 -7.85 -7.53 -4.28
N GLU A 29 -7.95 -7.58 -5.61
CA GLU A 29 -6.81 -7.94 -6.46
C GLU A 29 -5.65 -6.98 -6.28
N PHE A 30 -5.94 -5.67 -6.22
CA PHE A 30 -4.95 -4.65 -5.88
C PHE A 30 -4.31 -4.92 -4.52
N ALA A 31 -5.11 -5.09 -3.46
CA ALA A 31 -4.61 -5.30 -2.10
C ALA A 31 -3.73 -6.56 -1.95
N LEU A 32 -4.02 -7.62 -2.72
CA LEU A 32 -3.22 -8.86 -2.70
C LEU A 32 -1.95 -8.77 -3.56
N ALA A 33 -1.92 -7.90 -4.57
CA ALA A 33 -0.78 -7.77 -5.48
C ALA A 33 0.37 -6.93 -4.91
N ILE A 34 0.09 -6.01 -3.99
CA ILE A 34 1.08 -5.06 -3.49
C ILE A 34 1.27 -5.10 -1.97
N GLY A 35 2.51 -4.86 -1.56
CA GLY A 35 2.87 -4.59 -0.17
C GLY A 35 2.86 -5.82 0.75
N PRO A 36 2.75 -5.60 2.07
CA PRO A 36 2.92 -6.65 3.08
C PRO A 36 1.93 -7.82 2.96
N ALA A 37 0.71 -7.58 2.47
CA ALA A 37 -0.30 -8.62 2.33
C ALA A 37 0.09 -9.67 1.28
N GLY A 38 0.50 -9.22 0.09
CA GLY A 38 1.03 -10.12 -0.96
C GLY A 38 2.28 -10.88 -0.51
N GLU A 39 3.14 -10.23 0.28
CA GLU A 39 4.33 -10.86 0.84
C GLU A 39 3.99 -11.98 1.85
N VAL A 40 3.01 -11.76 2.72
CA VAL A 40 2.52 -12.80 3.65
C VAL A 40 2.00 -14.03 2.89
N ILE A 41 1.25 -13.81 1.82
CA ILE A 41 0.76 -14.89 0.94
C ILE A 41 1.93 -15.64 0.31
N ARG A 42 2.90 -14.90 -0.25
CA ARG A 42 4.08 -15.46 -0.91
C ARG A 42 4.90 -16.34 0.05
N LEU A 43 5.12 -15.86 1.28
CA LEU A 43 5.88 -16.57 2.31
C LEU A 43 5.13 -17.80 2.85
N SER A 44 3.80 -17.77 2.86
CA SER A 44 2.96 -18.86 3.38
C SER A 44 2.82 -20.06 2.42
N GLY A 45 3.28 -19.94 1.17
CA GLY A 45 3.41 -21.05 0.22
C GLY A 45 2.12 -21.87 0.04
N GLU A 46 2.22 -23.19 0.19
CA GLU A 46 1.11 -24.12 -0.01
C GLU A 46 -0.09 -23.87 0.93
N ALA A 47 0.16 -23.39 2.16
CA ALA A 47 -0.91 -23.08 3.09
C ALA A 47 -1.79 -21.93 2.59
N ALA A 48 -1.20 -20.91 1.95
CA ALA A 48 -1.96 -19.84 1.33
C ALA A 48 -2.65 -20.30 0.05
N LYS A 49 -2.00 -21.13 -0.78
CA LYS A 49 -2.62 -21.70 -2.00
C LYS A 49 -3.89 -22.48 -1.68
N ALA A 50 -3.85 -23.31 -0.63
CA ALA A 50 -4.99 -24.11 -0.20
C ALA A 50 -6.19 -23.28 0.30
N LYS A 51 -5.96 -22.01 0.67
CA LYS A 51 -6.97 -21.09 1.19
C LYS A 51 -7.19 -19.85 0.32
N MET A 52 -6.68 -19.85 -0.91
CA MET A 52 -6.65 -18.64 -1.73
C MET A 52 -8.06 -18.07 -1.98
N ASP A 53 -9.04 -18.93 -2.22
CA ASP A 53 -10.42 -18.50 -2.44
C ASP A 53 -11.06 -17.91 -1.17
N GLU A 54 -10.77 -18.49 0.00
CA GLU A 54 -11.19 -17.97 1.30
C GLU A 54 -10.55 -16.61 1.57
N ILE A 55 -9.24 -16.48 1.33
CA ILE A 55 -8.50 -15.22 1.47
C ILE A 55 -9.12 -14.14 0.59
N LYS A 56 -9.34 -14.42 -0.70
CA LYS A 56 -9.96 -13.47 -1.64
C LYS A 56 -11.35 -13.06 -1.18
N SER A 57 -12.19 -14.02 -0.77
CA SER A 57 -13.55 -13.75 -0.30
C SER A 57 -13.56 -12.86 0.94
N GLU A 58 -12.71 -13.15 1.93
CA GLU A 58 -12.65 -12.39 3.17
C GLU A 58 -12.07 -10.99 2.94
N VAL A 59 -11.04 -10.84 2.10
CA VAL A 59 -10.50 -9.53 1.75
C VAL A 59 -11.57 -8.68 1.03
N ALA A 60 -12.27 -9.22 0.04
CA ALA A 60 -13.33 -8.50 -0.67
C ALA A 60 -14.45 -8.05 0.29
N LYS A 61 -14.91 -8.92 1.20
CA LYS A 61 -15.90 -8.56 2.24
C LYS A 61 -15.41 -7.44 3.16
N LYS A 62 -14.12 -7.43 3.50
CA LYS A 62 -13.52 -6.37 4.33
C LYS A 62 -13.40 -5.04 3.60
N LEU A 63 -13.47 -5.05 2.26
CA LEU A 63 -13.45 -3.85 1.41
C LEU A 63 -14.83 -3.24 1.17
N GLU A 64 -15.92 -3.99 1.39
CA GLU A 64 -17.29 -3.48 1.24
C GLU A 64 -17.58 -2.17 1.98
N PRO A 65 -17.14 -1.95 3.24
CA PRO A 65 -17.39 -0.69 3.94
C PRO A 65 -16.74 0.54 3.29
N TYR A 66 -15.76 0.33 2.40
CA TYR A 66 -15.02 1.39 1.71
C TYR A 66 -15.59 1.69 0.32
N LYS A 67 -16.64 0.98 -0.09
CA LYS A 67 -17.33 1.20 -1.36
C LYS A 67 -18.09 2.53 -1.33
N LYS A 68 -17.88 3.33 -2.37
CA LYS A 68 -18.58 4.57 -2.71
C LYS A 68 -19.18 4.41 -4.12
N ASP A 69 -19.97 5.38 -4.57
CA ASP A 69 -20.70 5.31 -5.86
C ASP A 69 -19.78 5.11 -7.07
N ASP A 70 -18.54 5.61 -7.01
CA ASP A 70 -17.59 5.55 -8.11
C ASP A 70 -16.47 4.52 -7.90
N GLY A 71 -16.40 3.81 -6.76
CA GLY A 71 -15.40 2.76 -6.51
C GLY A 71 -15.09 2.54 -5.04
N VAL A 72 -14.02 1.79 -4.76
CA VAL A 72 -13.55 1.51 -3.41
C VAL A 72 -12.43 2.47 -3.04
N TRP A 73 -12.63 3.23 -1.96
CA TRP A 73 -11.72 4.27 -1.51
C TRP A 73 -11.21 3.98 -0.10
N MET A 74 -9.89 3.81 0.03
CA MET A 74 -9.26 3.51 1.32
C MET A 74 -8.42 4.69 1.82
N PRO A 75 -8.34 4.89 3.15
CA PRO A 75 -7.42 5.84 3.75
C PRO A 75 -5.98 5.51 3.35
N SER A 76 -5.22 6.52 2.92
CA SER A 76 -3.81 6.39 2.61
C SER A 76 -3.01 7.57 3.16
N SER A 77 -1.70 7.36 3.31
CA SER A 77 -0.76 8.40 3.71
C SER A 77 0.40 8.41 2.74
N THR A 78 0.62 9.54 2.07
CA THR A 78 1.85 9.79 1.32
C THR A 78 2.84 10.52 2.22
N TRP A 79 4.07 10.03 2.28
CA TRP A 79 5.16 10.69 3.00
C TRP A 79 6.10 11.35 1.99
N PHE A 80 6.16 12.68 2.03
CA PHE A 80 7.17 13.45 1.35
C PHE A 80 8.44 13.43 2.20
N VAL A 81 9.51 12.88 1.64
CA VAL A 81 10.82 12.82 2.29
C VAL A 81 11.76 13.70 1.49
N THR A 82 12.16 14.83 2.07
CA THR A 82 13.12 15.75 1.44
C THR A 82 14.46 15.67 2.16
N GLY A 83 15.55 15.76 1.40
CA GLY A 83 16.89 15.83 1.95
C GLY A 83 17.84 16.54 0.98
N TYR A 84 18.77 17.30 1.52
CA TYR A 84 19.77 18.02 0.71
C TYR A 84 21.10 17.28 0.76
N ARG A 85 21.83 17.27 -0.36
CA ARG A 85 23.20 16.79 -0.39
C ARG A 85 24.10 17.98 -0.68
N SER A 86 25.03 18.28 0.22
CA SER A 86 26.08 19.25 -0.07
C SER A 86 27.03 18.66 -1.11
N TYR A 87 27.14 19.31 -2.27
CA TYR A 87 28.25 19.09 -3.17
C TYR A 87 29.35 20.09 -2.79
N ASP A 88 30.52 19.60 -2.36
CA ASP A 88 31.71 20.44 -2.29
C ASP A 88 32.09 20.83 -3.72
N SER A 89 31.99 22.12 -4.04
CA SER A 89 32.58 22.71 -5.24
C SER A 89 34.09 22.72 -5.06
N LYS A 90 34.78 21.77 -5.70
CA LYS A 90 36.21 21.88 -5.99
C LYS A 90 36.44 22.82 -7.17
#